data_AF-A0AAD7DHH1-F1
#
_entry.id   AF-A0AAD7DHH1-F1
#
_cell.length_a   1.000
_cell.length_b   1.000
_cell.length_c   1.000
_cell.angle_alpha   90.00
_cell.angle_beta   90.00
_cell.angle_gamma   90.00
#
_symmetry.space_group_name_H-M   'P 1'
#
loop_
_entity.id
_entity.type
_entity.pdbx_description
1 polymer ?
#
loop_
_entity_poly.entity_id
_entity_poly.type
_entity_poly.pdbx_seq_one_letter_code
_entity_poly.pdbx_strand_id
1 'polypeptide(L)' 'APDWARTCVTLRVDSTGAFEGLNGGSLHKPASQSLLHEIFLITLSSNFSIRCVWIDSKSNYLADTLSRFDM' A
#
# COMPACT_ATOMS: atom_id res chain seq x y z
N ALA A 1 -4.09 13.13 -17.60
CA ALA A 1 -3.06 14.11 -17.22
C ALA A 1 -1.69 13.52 -17.56
N PRO A 2 -0.68 14.31 -17.93
CA PRO A 2 0.64 13.76 -18.24
C PRO A 2 1.28 13.12 -17.01
N ASP A 3 2.08 12.06 -17.20
CA ASP A 3 2.61 11.23 -16.08
C ASP A 3 3.52 11.98 -15.10
N TRP A 4 4.09 13.13 -15.51
CA TRP A 4 4.86 14.01 -14.63
C TRP A 4 4.00 14.81 -13.63
N ALA A 5 2.69 14.91 -13.88
CA ALA A 5 1.74 15.59 -12.99
C ALA A 5 1.12 14.65 -11.94
N ARG A 6 1.48 13.35 -11.95
CA ARG A 6 1.00 12.38 -10.95
C ARG A 6 1.90 12.41 -9.71
N THR A 7 1.32 12.73 -8.56
CA THR A 7 2.00 12.61 -7.27
C THR A 7 2.34 11.13 -7.01
N CYS A 8 3.60 10.80 -6.75
CA CYS A 8 3.98 9.42 -6.43
C CYS A 8 3.98 9.22 -4.91
N VAL A 9 3.10 8.35 -4.42
CA VAL A 9 3.03 7.95 -3.02
C VAL A 9 3.83 6.67 -2.83
N THR A 10 4.80 6.69 -1.91
CA THR A 10 5.57 5.50 -1.55
C THR A 10 4.98 4.84 -0.31
N LEU A 11 4.40 3.65 -0.47
CA LEU A 11 3.98 2.78 0.62
C LEU A 11 5.16 1.91 1.05
N ARG A 12 5.53 2.00 2.32
CA ARG A 12 6.52 1.12 2.93
C ARG A 12 5.78 0.06 3.75
N VAL A 13 6.05 -1.21 3.47
CA VAL A 13 5.37 -2.33 4.12
C VAL A 13 6.39 -3.35 4.59
N ASP A 14 6.15 -3.95 5.75
CA ASP A 14 6.95 -5.07 6.29
C ASP A 14 6.30 -6.44 6.03
N SER A 15 5.01 -6.45 5.72
CA SER A 15 4.28 -7.65 5.30
C SER A 15 4.63 -8.05 3.88
N THR A 16 5.27 -9.21 3.72
CA THR A 16 5.58 -9.81 2.41
C THR A 16 4.31 -10.01 1.57
N GLY A 17 3.22 -10.48 2.19
CA GLY A 17 1.96 -10.67 1.48
C GLY A 17 1.36 -9.36 0.96
N ALA A 18 1.45 -8.27 1.75
CA ALA A 18 1.01 -6.95 1.30
C ALA A 18 1.89 -6.41 0.17
N PHE A 19 3.21 -6.60 0.26
CA PHE A 19 4.15 -6.21 -0.79
C PHE A 19 3.87 -6.91 -2.11
N GLU A 20 3.76 -8.25 -2.08
CA GLU A 20 3.46 -9.07 -3.25
C GLU A 20 2.10 -8.72 -3.84
N GLY A 21 1.08 -8.48 -3.00
CA GLY A 21 -0.24 -8.14 -3.47
C GLY A 21 -0.36 -6.74 -4.08
N LEU A 22 0.35 -5.75 -3.53
CA LEU A 22 0.39 -4.39 -4.06
C LEU A 22 1.18 -4.31 -5.38
N ASN A 23 2.28 -5.05 -5.51
CA ASN A 23 3.07 -5.07 -6.74
C ASN A 23 2.52 -6.01 -7.81
N GLY A 24 1.90 -7.12 -7.42
CA GLY A 24 1.33 -8.12 -8.32
C GLY A 24 -0.15 -7.87 -8.68
N GLY A 25 -0.81 -6.92 -8.01
CA GLY A 25 -2.23 -6.60 -8.24
C GLY A 25 -3.20 -7.65 -7.69
N SER A 26 -2.76 -8.55 -6.80
CA SER A 26 -3.60 -9.62 -6.25
C SER A 26 -3.18 -10.02 -4.84
N LEU A 27 -4.10 -9.91 -3.86
CA LEU A 27 -3.92 -10.50 -2.53
C LEU A 27 -4.64 -11.84 -2.42
N HIS A 28 -4.02 -12.80 -1.75
CA HIS A 28 -4.56 -14.15 -1.57
C HIS A 28 -5.82 -14.24 -0.67
N LYS A 29 -6.19 -13.15 0.02
CA LYS A 29 -7.34 -13.12 0.96
C LYS A 29 -8.47 -12.26 0.39
N PRO A 30 -9.74 -12.75 0.36
CA PRO A 30 -10.87 -12.02 -0.22
C PRO A 30 -11.12 -10.64 0.41
N ALA A 31 -11.05 -10.54 1.74
CA ALA A 31 -11.20 -9.25 2.44
C ALA A 31 -10.10 -8.25 2.08
N SER A 32 -8.89 -8.74 1.82
CA SER A 32 -7.75 -7.92 1.43
C SER A 32 -7.81 -7.51 -0.05
N GLN A 33 -8.49 -8.29 -0.90
CA GLN A 33 -8.74 -7.92 -2.30
C GLN A 33 -9.68 -6.72 -2.42
N SER A 34 -10.71 -6.61 -1.57
CA SER A 34 -11.60 -5.44 -1.55
C SER A 34 -10.82 -4.16 -1.24
N LEU A 35 -9.93 -4.21 -0.25
CA LEU A 35 -9.05 -3.09 0.11
C LEU A 35 -8.08 -2.71 -1.02
N LEU A 36 -7.45 -3.69 -1.67
CA LEU A 36 -6.61 -3.41 -2.84
C LEU A 36 -7.39 -2.78 -3.98
N HIS A 37 -8.61 -3.25 -4.22
CA HIS A 37 -9.47 -2.74 -5.27
C HIS A 37 -9.84 -1.28 -4.98
N GLU A 38 -10.19 -0.93 -3.74
CA GLU A 38 -10.44 0.46 -3.34
C GLU A 38 -9.19 1.32 -3.52
N ILE A 39 -8.02 0.87 -3.05
CA ILE A 39 -6.75 1.58 -3.25
C ILE A 39 -6.50 1.84 -4.74
N PHE A 40 -6.73 0.84 -5.59
CA PHE A 40 -6.58 0.95 -7.03
C PHE A 40 -7.58 1.96 -7.63
N LEU A 41 -8.85 1.91 -7.24
CA LEU A 41 -9.87 2.88 -7.67
C LEU A 41 -9.53 4.32 -7.26
N ILE A 42 -8.98 4.52 -6.06
CA ILE A 42 -8.54 5.84 -5.61
C ILE A 42 -7.36 6.32 -6.47
N THR A 43 -6.37 5.45 -6.78
CA THR A 43 -5.26 5.82 -7.68
C THR A 43 -5.70 6.12 -9.10
N LEU A 44 -6.74 5.47 -9.61
CA LEU A 44 -7.28 5.72 -10.94
C LEU A 44 -8.09 7.02 -11.02
N SER A 45 -8.85 7.32 -9.97
CA SER A 45 -9.67 8.53 -9.87
C SER A 45 -8.88 9.77 -9.49
N SER A 46 -7.67 9.60 -8.96
CA SER A 46 -6.81 10.68 -8.48
C SER A 46 -5.54 10.81 -9.33
N ASN A 47 -4.95 12.01 -9.38
CA ASN A 47 -3.64 12.21 -10.03
C ASN A 47 -2.49 11.72 -9.15
N PHE A 48 -2.53 10.48 -8.66
CA PHE A 48 -1.40 9.89 -7.94
C PHE A 48 -1.17 8.43 -8.30
N SER A 49 0.08 8.00 -8.21
CA SER A 49 0.51 6.61 -8.36
C SER A 49 1.03 6.08 -7.03
N ILE A 50 0.96 4.78 -6.84
CA ILE A 50 1.49 4.11 -5.65
C ILE A 50 2.72 3.31 -6.05
N ARG A 51 3.80 3.48 -5.29
CA ARG A 51 4.98 2.61 -5.32
C ARG A 51 5.05 1.87 -3.99
N CYS A 52 5.13 0.54 -4.04
CA CYS A 52 5.31 -0.29 -2.86
C CYS A 52 6.79 -0.63 -2.66
N VAL A 53 7.29 -0.49 -1.43
CA VAL A 53 8.66 -0.83 -1.03
C VAL A 53 8.60 -1.73 0.21
N TRP A 54 9.22 -2.90 0.13
CA TRP A 54 9.38 -3.75 1.30
C TRP A 54 10.45 -3.19 2.22
N ILE A 55 10.17 -3.16 3.52
CA ILE A 55 11.10 -2.77 4.58
C ILE A 55 11.14 -3.83 5.67
N ASP A 56 12.22 -3.89 6.43
CA ASP A 56 12.28 -4.77 7.59
C ASP A 56 11.37 -4.27 8.73
N SER A 57 10.87 -5.18 9.56
CA SER A 57 9.95 -4.84 10.65
C SER A 57 10.54 -3.88 11.69
N LYS A 58 11.88 -3.83 11.88
CA LYS A 58 12.49 -2.87 12.81
C LYS A 58 12.37 -1.44 12.28
N SER A 59 12.50 -1.28 10.97
CA SER A 59 12.27 0.00 10.29
C SER A 59 10.79 0.43 10.34
N ASN A 60 9.86 -0.51 10.55
CA ASN A 60 8.42 -0.23 10.67
C ASN A 60 7.91 -0.14 12.12
N TYR A 61 8.81 -0.07 13.12
CA TYR A 61 8.42 -0.21 14.53
C TYR A 61 7.39 0.81 14.99
N LEU A 62 7.42 2.03 14.47
CA LEU A 62 6.46 3.08 14.83
C LEU A 62 5.05 2.72 14.39
N ALA A 63 4.89 2.25 13.15
CA ALA A 63 3.59 1.83 12.64
C ALA A 63 3.06 0.60 13.38
N ASP A 64 3.93 -0.37 13.68
CA ASP A 64 3.58 -1.55 14.49
C ASP A 64 3.26 -1.21 15.94
N THR A 65 3.92 -0.19 16.51
CA THR A 65 3.60 0.30 17.85
C THR A 65 2.25 0.99 17.85
N LEU A 66 2.00 1.90 16.90
CA LEU A 66 0.76 2.65 16.79
C LEU A 66 -0.45 1.77 16.46
N SER A 67 -0.29 0.73 15.65
CA SER A 67 -1.39 -0.19 15.32
C SER A 67 -1.92 -0.99 16.52
N ARG A 68 -1.13 -1.08 17.60
CA ARG A 68 -1.53 -1.74 18.85
C ARG A 68 -2.29 -0.81 19.80
N PHE A 69 -2.17 0.50 19.61
CA PHE A 69 -2.97 1.49 20.31
C PHE A 69 -4.21 1.77 19.46
N ASP A 70 -5.15 0.82 19.48
CA ASP A 70 -6.47 0.99 18.88
C ASP A 70 -7.10 2.26 19.50
N MET A 71 -7.19 3.34 18.71
CA MET A 71 -7.90 4.58 19.07
C MET A 71 -9.32 4.53 18.52
#